data_AF-A0A3G1NHF9-F1
#
_entry.id   AF-A0A3G1NHF9-F1
#
_cell.length_a   1.000
_cell.length_b   1.000
_cell.length_c   1.000
_cell.angle_alpha   90.00
_cell.angle_beta   90.00
_cell.angle_gamma   90.00
#
_symmetry.space_group_name_H-M   'P 1'
#
loop_
_entity.id
_entity.type
_entity.pdbx_description
1 polymer ?
#
loop_
_entity_poly.entity_id
_entity_poly.type
_entity_poly.pdbx_seq_one_letter_code
_entity_poly.pdbx_strand_id
1 'polypeptide(L)' 'MDKVLLSSIIDYVKVKGMKCIIEGVENYFLLSISKGTNATAAQGYLWSGDYDLYDMARRKLL' A
#
# COMPACT_ATOMS: atom_id res chain seq x y z
N MET A 1 -2.22 -8.76 17.08
CA MET A 1 -3.68 -8.83 16.81
C MET A 1 -4.00 -8.13 15.49
N ASP A 2 -3.51 -6.91 15.29
CA ASP A 2 -3.82 -6.07 14.11
C ASP A 2 -3.43 -6.70 12.76
N LYS A 3 -2.28 -7.38 12.69
CA LYS A 3 -1.87 -8.13 11.49
C LYS A 3 -2.84 -9.25 11.12
N VAL A 4 -3.42 -9.93 12.10
CA VAL A 4 -4.34 -11.07 11.85
C VAL A 4 -5.63 -10.56 11.25
N LEU A 5 -6.24 -9.52 11.85
CA LEU A 5 -7.46 -8.93 11.35
C LEU A 5 -7.27 -8.35 9.94
N LEU A 6 -6.18 -7.60 9.73
CA LEU A 6 -5.87 -7.01 8.44
C LEU A 6 -5.68 -8.08 7.36
N SER A 7 -4.93 -9.15 7.64
CA SER A 7 -4.78 -10.26 6.70
C SER A 7 -6.10 -10.95 6.37
N SER A 8 -6.97 -11.18 7.36
CA SER A 8 -8.28 -11.81 7.12
C SER A 8 -9.18 -10.97 6.20
N ILE A 9 -9.20 -9.64 6.35
CA ILE A 9 -9.95 -8.73 5.48
C ILE A 9 -9.40 -8.78 4.05
N ILE A 10 -8.07 -8.72 3.91
CA ILE A 10 -7.40 -8.75 2.62
C ILE A 10 -7.67 -10.07 1.89
N ASP A 11 -7.57 -11.21 2.59
CA ASP A 11 -7.83 -12.51 1.99
C ASP A 11 -9.29 -12.65 1.55
N TYR A 12 -10.23 -12.14 2.35
CA TYR A 12 -11.66 -12.12 2.00
C TYR A 12 -11.92 -11.38 0.69
N VAL A 13 -11.39 -10.16 0.52
CA VAL A 13 -11.62 -9.38 -0.72
C VAL A 13 -10.93 -10.02 -1.92
N LYS A 14 -9.76 -10.64 -1.73
CA LYS A 14 -9.06 -11.35 -2.82
C LYS A 14 -9.80 -12.59 -3.30
N VAL A 15 -10.44 -13.34 -2.40
CA VAL A 15 -11.31 -14.48 -2.77
C VAL A 15 -12.48 -14.02 -3.66
N LYS A 16 -12.89 -12.75 -3.56
CA LYS A 16 -13.90 -12.13 -4.43
C LYS A 16 -13.33 -11.59 -5.75
N GLY A 17 -12.06 -11.85 -6.04
CA GLY A 17 -11.38 -11.37 -7.26
C GLY A 17 -11.03 -9.88 -7.21
N MET A 18 -11.10 -9.24 -6.03
CA MET A 18 -10.79 -7.82 -5.88
C MET A 18 -9.29 -7.62 -5.61
N LYS A 19 -8.76 -6.49 -6.09
CA LYS A 19 -7.44 -5.99 -5.71
C LYS A 19 -7.57 -5.22 -4.40
N CYS A 20 -6.52 -5.24 -3.57
CA CYS A 20 -6.50 -4.53 -2.30
C CYS A 20 -5.25 -3.64 -2.21
N ILE A 21 -5.45 -2.36 -1.91
CA ILE A 21 -4.38 -1.39 -1.68
C ILE A 21 -4.47 -0.96 -0.21
N ILE A 22 -3.36 -1.05 0.52
CA ILE A 22 -3.27 -0.54 1.89
C ILE A 22 -2.84 0.93 1.82
N GLU A 23 -3.63 1.84 2.37
CA GLU A 23 -3.29 3.26 2.46
C GLU A 23 -2.86 3.66 3.88
N GLY A 24 -2.24 4.84 4.02
CA GLY A 24 -1.82 5.38 5.32
C GLY A 24 -0.57 4.71 5.89
N VAL A 25 0.32 4.15 5.05
CA VAL A 25 1.61 3.62 5.51
C VAL A 25 2.59 4.77 5.73
N GLU A 26 2.69 5.23 6.98
CA GLU A 26 3.46 6.42 7.36
C GLU A 26 4.78 6.11 8.07
N ASN A 27 4.99 4.86 8.51
CA ASN A 27 6.19 4.46 9.23
C ASN A 27 6.58 2.99 8.95
N TYR A 28 7.81 2.63 9.32
CA TYR A 28 8.36 1.29 9.09
C TYR A 28 7.62 0.18 9.83
N PHE A 29 6.98 0.49 10.97
CA PHE A 29 6.16 -0.47 11.68
C PHE A 29 4.93 -0.87 10.85
N LEU A 30 4.19 0.12 10.32
CA LEU A 30 3.05 -0.13 9.42
C LEU A 30 3.50 -0.85 8.15
N LEU A 31 4.65 -0.47 7.57
CA LEU A 31 5.23 -1.18 6.43
C LEU A 31 5.48 -2.65 6.73
N SER A 32 6.03 -2.96 7.91
CA SER A 32 6.31 -4.35 8.31
C SER A 32 5.02 -5.18 8.43
N ILE A 33 3.93 -4.56 8.90
CA ILE A 33 2.61 -5.18 8.95
C ILE A 33 2.11 -5.42 7.52
N SER A 34 2.12 -4.40 6.66
CA SER A 34 1.64 -4.48 5.27
C SER A 34 2.38 -5.55 4.46
N LYS A 35 3.71 -5.64 4.58
CA LYS A 35 4.54 -6.68 3.93
C LYS A 35 4.17 -8.10 4.35
N GLY A 36 3.56 -8.25 5.53
CA GLY A 36 3.09 -9.54 6.04
C GLY A 36 1.69 -9.93 5.57
N THR A 37 1.12 -9.24 4.59
CA THR A 37 -0.23 -9.47 4.06
C THR A 37 -0.20 -9.82 2.56
N ASN A 38 -1.33 -10.27 2.04
CA ASN A 38 -1.52 -10.57 0.62
C ASN A 38 -1.98 -9.37 -0.22
N ALA A 39 -1.87 -8.14 0.30
CA ALA A 39 -2.30 -6.93 -0.41
C ALA A 39 -1.58 -6.79 -1.76
N THR A 40 -2.27 -6.17 -2.72
CA THR A 40 -1.73 -5.92 -4.06
C THR A 40 -0.66 -4.83 -4.05
N ALA A 41 -0.90 -3.78 -3.26
CA ALA A 41 0.03 -2.66 -3.10
C ALA A 41 -0.16 -2.01 -1.73
N ALA A 42 0.78 -1.13 -1.37
CA ALA A 42 0.68 -0.26 -0.21
C ALA A 42 1.15 1.15 -0.58
N GLN A 43 0.51 2.18 -0.01
CA GLN A 43 0.87 3.59 -0.20
C GLN A 43 0.74 4.41 1.10
N GLY A 44 1.44 5.53 1.13
CA GLY A 44 1.44 6.47 2.25
C GLY A 44 2.70 7.32 2.26
N TYR A 45 2.79 8.25 3.22
CA TYR A 45 3.91 9.21 3.33
C TYR A 45 5.28 8.56 3.55
N LEU A 46 5.33 7.27 3.91
CA LEU A 46 6.60 6.54 4.00
C LEU A 46 7.36 6.49 2.67
N TRP A 47 6.63 6.50 1.55
CA TRP A 47 7.21 6.73 0.22
C TRP A 47 6.78 8.11 -0.23
N SER A 48 7.46 9.13 0.31
CA SER A 48 7.26 10.54 -0.07
C SER A 48 7.56 10.71 -1.56
N GLY A 49 6.56 10.49 -2.39
CA GLY A 49 6.51 11.11 -3.69
C GLY A 49 5.90 12.48 -3.47
N ASP A 50 6.72 13.51 -3.61
CA ASP A 50 6.21 14.83 -3.97
C ASP A 50 5.50 14.64 -5.31
N TYR A 51 4.20 14.83 -5.31
CA TYR A 51 3.39 14.65 -6.50
C TYR A 51 2.63 15.94 -6.81
N ASP A 52 3.38 17.00 -7.10
CA ASP A 52 2.93 17.81 -8.21
C ASP A 52 2.94 16.90 -9.44
N LEU A 53 1.78 16.74 -10.09
CA LEU A 53 1.62 16.00 -11.35
C LEU A 53 2.73 16.31 -12.38
N TYR A 54 3.27 17.53 -12.31
CA TYR A 54 4.41 18.02 -13.07
C TYR A 54 5.70 17.18 -12.87
N ASP A 55 6.05 16.83 -11.63
CA ASP A 55 7.28 16.09 -11.33
C ASP A 55 7.23 14.63 -11.77
N MET A 56 6.03 14.02 -11.72
CA MET A 56 5.82 12.66 -12.24
C MET A 56 5.97 12.60 -13.76
N ALA A 57 5.44 13.60 -14.49
CA ALA A 57 5.54 13.66 -15.95
C ALA A 57 7.00 13.83 -16.42
N ARG A 58 7.80 14.61 -15.68
CA ARG A 58 9.22 14.85 -16.01
C ARG A 58 10.08 13.59 -15.89
N ARG A 59 9.85 12.76 -14.87
CA ARG A 59 10.61 11.52 -14.63
C ARG A 59 10.34 10.39 -15.64
N LYS A 60 9.25 10.47 -16.42
CA LYS A 60 8.95 9.53 -17.50
C LYS A 60 9.54 9.93 -18.85
N LEU A 61 10.01 11.17 -18.99
CA LEU A 61 10.56 11.73 -20.23
C LEU A 61 12.10 11.77 -20.23
N LEU A 62 12.74 11.25 -19.18
CA LEU A 62 14.19 11.08 -19.03
C LEU A 62 14.48 9.60 -18.78
#